data_AF-A0A970NU07-F1
#
_entry.id   AF-A0A970NU07-F1
#
_cell.length_a   1.000
_cell.length_b   1.000
_cell.length_c   1.000
_cell.angle_alpha   90.00
_cell.angle_beta   90.00
_cell.angle_gamma   90.00
#
_symmetry.space_group_name_H-M   'P 1'
#
loop_
_entity.id
_entity.type
_entity.pdbx_description
1 polymer ?
#
loop_
_entity_poly.entity_id
_entity_poly.type
_entity_poly.pdbx_seq_one_letter_code
_entity_poly.pdbx_strand_id
1 'polypeptide(L)'
;MKLLSERIAYLKGLTEGYGFSEEDQVQNVLKEVINVLEDMAYEVDNLQEAHNELEAYIEEIDEDLEIIEDDFYGEIEDFEDMVHPCCHHNHDMDGEDDLYEVVCPACQETYLASFDDFDMDEVQCPHCGEDFKIEETMVEQLKDMEE
;
A
#
# COMPACT_ATOMS: atom_id res chain seq x y z
N MET A 1 -23.62 19.77 -4.58
CA MET A 1 -24.59 19.11 -5.50
C MET A 1 -25.85 19.92 -5.81
N LYS A 2 -26.46 20.65 -4.87
CA LYS A 2 -27.66 21.49 -5.08
C LYS A 2 -27.65 22.36 -6.35
N LEU A 3 -26.49 22.93 -6.70
CA LEU A 3 -26.34 23.77 -7.89
C LEU A 3 -26.58 23.01 -9.21
N LEU A 4 -26.28 21.71 -9.27
CA LEU A 4 -26.44 20.90 -10.48
C LEU A 4 -27.93 20.61 -10.72
N SER A 5 -28.63 20.12 -9.69
CA SER A 5 -30.07 19.86 -9.72
C SER A 5 -30.89 21.14 -9.99
N GLU A 6 -30.51 22.27 -9.39
CA GLU A 6 -31.14 23.58 -9.65
C GLU A 6 -30.99 24.03 -11.11
N ARG A 7 -29.80 23.82 -11.70
CA ARG A 7 -29.55 24.14 -13.11
C ARG A 7 -30.32 23.21 -14.05
N ILE A 8 -30.46 21.93 -13.72
CA ILE A 8 -31.24 20.98 -14.51
C ILE A 8 -32.73 21.34 -14.43
N ALA A 9 -33.24 21.67 -13.24
CA ALA A 9 -34.62 22.16 -13.07
C ALA A 9 -34.88 23.46 -13.85
N TYR A 10 -33.91 24.36 -13.90
CA TYR A 10 -33.98 25.56 -14.75
C TYR A 10 -34.06 25.21 -16.25
N LEU A 11 -33.26 24.25 -16.74
CA LEU A 11 -33.30 23.79 -18.13
C LEU A 11 -34.64 23.13 -18.48
N LYS A 12 -35.22 22.38 -17.54
CA LYS A 12 -36.56 21.78 -17.66
C LYS A 12 -37.64 22.85 -17.82
N GLY A 13 -37.64 23.86 -16.95
CA GLY A 13 -38.57 24.98 -17.07
C GLY A 13 -38.39 25.80 -18.36
N LEU A 14 -37.14 25.98 -18.80
CA LEU A 14 -36.84 26.67 -20.05
C LEU A 14 -37.38 25.89 -21.27
N THR A 15 -37.19 24.57 -21.30
CA THR A 15 -37.64 23.71 -22.41
C THR A 15 -39.17 23.55 -22.46
N GLU A 16 -39.85 23.61 -21.32
CA GLU A 16 -41.32 23.68 -21.25
C GLU A 16 -41.87 25.03 -21.70
N GLY A 17 -41.15 26.13 -21.44
CA GLY A 17 -41.59 27.49 -21.77
C GLY A 17 -41.25 27.99 -23.17
N TYR A 18 -40.39 27.29 -23.93
CA TYR A 18 -39.81 27.81 -25.17
C TYR A 18 -40.73 27.77 -26.42
N GLY A 19 -42.01 27.38 -26.27
CA GLY A 19 -42.98 27.45 -27.38
C GLY A 19 -42.82 26.37 -28.45
N PHE A 20 -42.18 25.24 -28.14
CA PHE A 20 -42.19 24.05 -28.97
C PHE A 20 -43.60 23.42 -29.01
N SER A 21 -44.03 22.95 -30.17
CA SER A 21 -45.24 22.12 -30.29
C SER A 21 -44.96 20.71 -29.76
N GLU A 22 -45.94 20.03 -29.16
CA GLU A 22 -45.76 18.68 -28.61
C GLU A 22 -45.27 17.62 -29.64
N GLU A 23 -45.44 17.88 -30.94
CA GLU A 23 -44.95 17.02 -32.03
C GLU A 23 -43.50 17.30 -32.45
N ASP A 24 -42.84 18.29 -31.84
CA ASP A 24 -41.50 18.69 -32.23
C ASP A 24 -40.49 17.63 -31.76
N GLN A 25 -39.98 16.83 -32.70
CA GLN A 25 -39.00 15.76 -32.41
C GLN A 25 -37.79 16.29 -31.62
N VAL A 26 -37.42 17.55 -31.83
CA VAL A 26 -36.33 18.22 -31.10
C VAL A 26 -36.68 18.42 -29.62
N GLN A 27 -37.93 18.77 -29.30
CA GLN A 27 -38.38 18.92 -27.91
C GLN A 27 -38.36 17.59 -27.17
N ASN A 28 -38.77 16.50 -27.82
CA ASN A 28 -38.74 15.17 -27.22
C ASN A 28 -37.31 14.72 -26.91
N VAL A 29 -36.37 14.93 -27.84
CA VAL A 29 -34.95 14.62 -27.58
C VAL A 29 -34.41 15.47 -26.43
N LEU A 30 -34.71 16.77 -26.38
CA LEU A 30 -34.25 17.64 -25.29
C LEU A 30 -34.79 17.22 -23.92
N LYS A 31 -36.06 16.78 -23.84
CA LYS A 31 -36.64 16.23 -22.61
C LYS A 31 -35.90 14.98 -22.15
N GLU A 32 -35.62 14.05 -23.05
CA GLU A 32 -34.85 12.85 -22.70
C GLU A 32 -33.41 13.17 -22.27
N VAL A 33 -32.76 14.14 -22.92
CA VAL A 33 -31.44 14.64 -22.48
C VAL A 33 -31.51 15.21 -21.06
N ILE A 34 -32.54 15.99 -20.75
CA ILE A 34 -32.74 16.56 -19.40
C ILE A 34 -32.96 15.45 -18.36
N ASN A 35 -33.76 14.43 -18.69
CA ASN A 35 -33.97 13.28 -17.80
C ASN A 35 -32.66 12.54 -17.50
N VAL A 36 -31.84 12.27 -18.52
CA VAL A 36 -30.52 11.66 -18.34
C VAL A 36 -29.61 12.53 -17.45
N LEU A 37 -29.69 13.86 -17.59
CA LEU A 37 -28.96 14.77 -16.71
C LEU A 37 -29.47 14.74 -15.26
N GLU A 38 -30.79 14.56 -15.05
CA GLU A 38 -31.37 14.35 -13.71
C GLU A 38 -30.84 13.06 -13.09
N ASP A 39 -30.82 11.96 -13.84
CA ASP A 39 -30.29 10.67 -13.39
C ASP A 39 -28.80 10.78 -13.07
N MET A 40 -28.00 11.41 -13.92
CA MET A 40 -26.58 11.66 -13.66
C MET A 40 -26.37 12.50 -12.40
N ALA A 41 -27.21 13.52 -12.18
CA ALA A 41 -27.13 14.33 -10.96
C ALA A 41 -27.46 13.51 -9.72
N TYR A 42 -28.38 12.56 -9.79
CA TYR A 42 -28.70 11.67 -8.68
C TYR A 42 -27.54 10.69 -8.39
N GLU A 43 -27.01 10.04 -9.42
CA GLU A 43 -25.90 9.07 -9.27
C GLU A 43 -24.62 9.73 -8.73
N VAL A 44 -24.33 10.96 -9.14
CA VAL A 44 -23.19 11.71 -8.60
C VAL A 44 -23.40 12.08 -7.12
N ASP A 45 -24.65 12.24 -6.66
CA ASP A 45 -24.94 12.58 -5.25
C ASP A 45 -24.71 11.36 -4.37
N ASN A 46 -25.24 10.21 -4.81
CA ASN A 46 -24.99 8.92 -4.18
C ASN A 46 -23.48 8.62 -4.13
N LEU A 47 -22.74 8.91 -5.21
CA LEU A 47 -21.29 8.72 -5.24
C LEU A 47 -20.56 9.61 -4.23
N GLN A 48 -21.00 10.86 -4.08
CA GLN A 48 -20.42 11.77 -3.09
C GLN A 48 -20.69 11.30 -1.66
N GLU A 49 -21.89 10.80 -1.38
CA GLU A 49 -22.23 10.21 -0.07
C GLU A 49 -21.33 9.01 0.23
N ALA A 50 -21.22 8.06 -0.70
CA ALA A 50 -20.33 6.91 -0.56
C ALA A 50 -18.85 7.30 -0.41
N HIS A 51 -18.41 8.37 -1.09
CA HIS A 51 -17.04 8.89 -0.93
C HIS A 51 -16.81 9.46 0.47
N ASN A 52 -17.78 10.20 1.01
CA ASN A 52 -17.66 10.75 2.37
C ASN A 52 -17.65 9.63 3.43
N GLU A 53 -18.41 8.56 3.22
CA GLU A 53 -18.37 7.38 4.09
C GLU A 53 -17.01 6.67 4.03
N LEU A 54 -16.42 6.56 2.84
CA LEU A 54 -15.08 6.00 2.67
C LEU A 54 -14.01 6.88 3.33
N GLU A 55 -14.13 8.20 3.23
CA GLU A 55 -13.21 9.15 3.88
C GLU A 55 -13.22 8.95 5.39
N ALA A 56 -14.40 8.85 6.00
CA ALA A 56 -14.53 8.56 7.44
C ALA A 56 -13.92 7.20 7.84
N TYR A 57 -14.07 6.17 6.98
CA TYR A 57 -13.45 4.87 7.23
C TYR A 57 -11.92 4.90 7.12
N ILE A 58 -11.38 5.73 6.23
CA ILE A 58 -9.93 5.92 6.11
C ILE A 58 -9.40 6.65 7.34
N GLU A 59 -10.11 7.68 7.83
CA GLU A 59 -9.77 8.37 9.09
C GLU A 59 -9.75 7.38 10.27
N GLU A 60 -10.73 6.48 10.37
CA GLU A 60 -10.75 5.43 11.40
C GLU A 60 -9.54 4.49 11.31
N ILE A 61 -9.15 4.10 10.09
CA ILE A 61 -7.93 3.28 9.88
C ILE A 61 -6.68 4.05 10.30
N ASP A 62 -6.58 5.34 9.96
CA ASP A 62 -5.44 6.17 10.31
C ASP A 62 -5.27 6.28 11.83
N GLU A 63 -6.36 6.51 12.56
CA GLU A 63 -6.38 6.52 14.02
C GLU A 63 -6.01 5.15 14.62
N ASP A 64 -6.52 4.04 14.06
CA ASP A 64 -6.16 2.69 14.50
C ASP A 64 -4.68 2.37 14.26
N LEU A 65 -4.11 2.86 13.15
CA LEU A 65 -2.69 2.70 12.84
C LEU A 65 -1.82 3.55 13.76
N GLU A 66 -2.22 4.78 14.08
CA GLU A 66 -1.50 5.65 15.05
C GLU A 66 -1.33 4.92 16.39
N ILE A 67 -2.36 4.23 16.88
CA ILE A 67 -2.27 3.46 18.13
C ILE A 67 -1.24 2.33 18.03
N ILE A 68 -1.20 1.63 16.90
CA ILE A 68 -0.22 0.55 16.67
C ILE A 68 1.20 1.12 16.55
N GLU A 69 1.33 2.27 15.88
CA GLU A 69 2.60 2.98 15.74
C GLU A 69 3.12 3.41 17.10
N ASP A 70 2.27 3.96 17.97
CA ASP A 70 2.65 4.31 19.34
C ASP A 70 3.00 3.06 20.18
N ASP A 71 2.23 1.98 20.07
CA ASP A 71 2.47 0.73 20.83
C ASP A 71 3.80 0.05 20.42
N PHE A 72 4.20 0.14 19.15
CA PHE A 72 5.39 -0.54 18.61
C PHE A 72 6.61 0.36 18.44
N TYR A 73 6.41 1.64 18.14
CA TYR A 73 7.45 2.65 17.88
C TYR A 73 7.44 3.82 18.89
N GLY A 74 6.38 4.02 19.67
CA GLY A 74 6.23 5.17 20.59
C GLY A 74 7.14 5.14 21.83
N GLU A 75 7.75 4.00 22.19
CA GLU A 75 8.83 3.97 23.19
C GLU A 75 10.19 4.47 22.62
N ILE A 76 10.28 4.77 21.31
CA ILE A 76 11.51 5.19 20.62
C ILE A 76 11.57 6.73 20.43
N GLU A 77 10.64 7.49 21.02
CA GLU A 77 10.61 8.96 20.90
C GLU A 77 11.79 9.71 21.55
N ASP A 78 12.65 9.03 22.31
CA ASP A 78 13.91 9.58 22.84
C ASP A 78 15.14 9.27 21.95
N PHE A 79 14.94 8.78 20.72
CA PHE A 79 16.02 8.54 19.76
C PHE A 79 15.86 9.36 18.48
N GLU A 80 16.19 10.65 18.58
CA GLU A 80 16.68 11.46 17.43
C GLU A 80 17.93 10.84 16.74
N ASP A 81 18.44 9.71 17.25
CA ASP A 81 19.57 8.94 16.73
C ASP A 81 19.23 7.50 16.25
N MET A 82 17.96 7.04 16.25
CA MET A 82 17.63 5.73 15.67
C MET A 82 17.32 5.85 14.18
N VAL A 83 18.41 5.78 13.43
CA VAL A 83 18.41 5.34 12.05
C VAL A 83 17.50 4.12 11.88
N HIS A 84 16.49 4.25 11.02
CA HIS A 84 15.69 3.17 10.46
C HIS A 84 16.57 1.96 10.09
N PRO A 85 16.39 0.77 10.70
CA PRO A 85 17.20 -0.42 10.40
C PRO A 85 17.13 -0.84 8.92
N CYS A 86 16.11 -0.42 8.16
CA CYS A 86 16.00 -0.74 6.73
C CYS A 86 16.48 0.40 5.80
N CYS A 87 17.04 1.49 6.34
CA CYS A 87 17.65 2.58 5.58
C CYS A 87 19.10 2.86 6.02
N HIS A 88 19.83 1.84 6.49
CA HIS A 88 21.28 1.94 6.64
C HIS A 88 21.99 1.52 5.34
N HIS A 89 22.01 2.48 4.41
CA HIS A 89 23.14 2.61 3.49
C HIS A 89 24.21 3.50 4.16
N ASN A 90 24.70 3.05 5.32
CA ASN A 90 25.87 3.61 5.99
C ASN A 90 26.71 2.43 6.49
N HIS A 91 27.71 2.11 5.67
CA HIS A 91 28.92 1.39 6.04
C HIS A 91 29.59 2.10 7.23
N ASP A 92 29.29 1.72 8.47
CA ASP A 92 30.14 1.97 9.66
C ASP A 92 29.51 1.32 10.91
N MET A 93 29.15 0.03 10.85
CA MET A 93 28.86 -0.78 12.05
C MET A 93 30.01 -1.76 12.27
N ASP A 94 31.02 -1.25 12.96
CA ASP A 94 32.30 -1.88 13.30
C ASP A 94 32.15 -2.93 14.43
N GLY A 95 31.19 -3.88 14.29
CA GLY A 95 31.05 -4.99 15.24
C GLY A 95 29.71 -5.71 15.35
N GLU A 96 29.00 -5.95 14.25
CA GLU A 96 27.93 -6.96 14.22
C GLU A 96 28.35 -8.08 13.27
N ASP A 97 28.42 -9.32 13.79
CA ASP A 97 28.75 -10.50 12.99
C ASP A 97 27.89 -10.51 11.73
N ASP A 98 28.52 -10.51 10.54
CA ASP A 98 27.79 -10.52 9.27
C ASP A 98 26.91 -11.78 9.21
N LEU A 99 25.59 -11.58 9.34
CA LEU A 99 24.59 -12.65 9.32
C LEU A 99 24.13 -12.86 7.87
N TYR A 100 24.26 -14.10 7.39
CA TYR A 100 23.89 -14.50 6.05
C TYR A 100 22.66 -15.40 6.05
N GLU A 101 21.82 -15.23 5.02
CA GLU A 101 20.65 -16.07 4.78
C GLU A 101 21.07 -17.36 4.04
N VAL A 102 20.97 -18.50 4.72
CA VAL A 102 21.35 -19.81 4.17
C VAL A 102 20.12 -20.70 4.03
N VAL A 103 19.99 -21.31 2.86
CA VAL A 103 18.95 -22.30 2.57
C VAL A 103 19.53 -23.70 2.74
N CYS A 104 18.96 -24.48 3.65
CA CYS A 104 19.40 -25.87 3.86
C CYS A 104 19.07 -26.74 2.62
N PRO A 105 20.05 -27.46 2.04
CA PRO A 105 19.79 -28.31 0.87
C PRO A 105 18.94 -29.55 1.20
N ALA A 106 18.90 -29.98 2.46
CA ALA A 106 18.18 -31.17 2.89
C ALA A 106 16.70 -30.90 3.20
N CYS A 107 16.40 -29.82 3.95
CA CYS A 107 15.03 -29.49 4.36
C CYS A 107 14.43 -28.26 3.67
N GLN A 108 15.22 -27.52 2.88
CA GLN A 108 14.82 -26.29 2.19
C GLN A 108 14.34 -25.15 3.10
N GLU A 109 14.61 -25.26 4.41
CA GLU A 109 14.33 -24.18 5.36
C GLU A 109 15.46 -23.15 5.31
N THR A 110 15.06 -21.89 5.40
CA THR A 110 15.98 -20.76 5.38
C THR A 110 16.26 -20.27 6.79
N TYR A 111 17.53 -20.06 7.13
CA TYR A 111 17.94 -19.58 8.45
C TYR A 111 19.11 -18.60 8.35
N LEU A 112 19.28 -17.79 9.40
CA LEU A 112 20.39 -16.84 9.53
C LEU A 112 21.57 -17.52 10.22
N ALA A 113 22.76 -17.38 9.65
CA ALA A 113 24.02 -17.92 10.20
C ALA A 113 25.16 -16.92 10.01
N SER A 114 26.10 -16.87 10.95
CA SER A 114 27.26 -15.98 10.87
C SER A 114 28.41 -16.64 10.11
N PHE A 115 29.39 -15.84 9.68
CA PHE A 115 30.59 -16.37 9.01
C PHE A 115 31.33 -17.44 9.86
N ASP A 116 31.36 -17.24 11.18
CA ASP A 116 31.95 -18.18 12.15
C ASP A 116 31.32 -19.58 12.11
N ASP A 117 30.05 -19.70 11.71
CA ASP A 117 29.37 -20.99 11.57
C ASP A 117 29.86 -21.78 10.33
N PHE A 118 30.54 -21.11 9.38
CA PHE A 118 31.05 -21.69 8.14
C PHE A 118 32.54 -22.02 8.16
N ASP A 119 33.24 -21.67 9.24
CA ASP A 119 34.68 -21.90 9.39
C ASP A 119 35.05 -23.38 9.62
N MET A 120 34.06 -24.21 9.92
CA MET A 120 34.19 -25.66 9.94
C MET A 120 33.54 -26.18 8.65
N ASP A 121 34.30 -26.88 7.79
CA ASP A 121 33.93 -27.47 6.48
C ASP A 121 32.60 -28.29 6.40
N GLU A 122 31.83 -28.34 7.49
CA GLU A 122 30.55 -29.01 7.68
C GLU A 122 29.63 -28.10 8.52
N VAL A 123 28.58 -27.57 7.90
CA VAL A 123 27.57 -26.71 8.54
C VAL A 123 26.38 -27.57 8.94
N GLN A 124 26.02 -27.56 10.23
CA GLN A 124 24.88 -28.30 10.71
C GLN A 124 23.60 -27.46 10.62
N CYS A 125 22.58 -27.94 9.90
CA CYS A 125 21.31 -27.23 9.84
C CYS A 125 20.61 -27.24 11.23
N PRO A 126 20.19 -26.08 11.78
CA PRO A 126 19.51 -26.03 13.08
C PRO A 126 18.11 -26.64 13.05
N HIS A 127 17.52 -26.79 11.87
CA HIS A 127 16.16 -27.29 11.70
C HIS A 127 16.09 -28.82 11.53
N CYS A 128 16.95 -29.40 10.67
CA CYS A 128 16.96 -30.86 10.44
C CYS A 128 18.14 -31.61 11.07
N GLY A 129 19.16 -30.90 11.55
CA GLY A 129 20.36 -31.47 12.16
C GLY A 129 21.29 -32.19 11.18
N GLU A 130 21.05 -32.06 9.88
CA GLU A 130 21.86 -32.68 8.83
C GLU A 130 23.02 -31.74 8.43
N ASP A 131 24.21 -32.34 8.31
CA ASP A 131 25.44 -31.62 7.97
C ASP A 131 25.53 -31.45 6.45
N PHE A 132 25.79 -30.22 6.00
CA PHE A 132 25.96 -29.93 4.58
C PHE A 132 27.15 -28.99 4.35
N LYS A 133 27.59 -28.94 3.08
CA LYS A 133 28.73 -28.12 2.65
C LYS A 133 28.22 -26.97 1.79
N ILE A 134 28.72 -25.77 2.08
CA ILE A 134 28.49 -24.59 1.24
C ILE A 134 29.53 -24.60 0.12
N GLU A 135 29.14 -24.17 -1.09
CA GLU A 135 30.07 -24.13 -2.22
C GLU A 135 31.17 -23.10 -1.97
N GLU A 136 32.43 -23.48 -2.24
CA GLU A 136 33.64 -22.67 -2.00
C GLU A 136 33.55 -21.26 -2.64
N THR A 137 32.84 -21.15 -3.78
CA THR A 137 32.60 -19.87 -4.47
C THR A 137 31.68 -18.91 -3.71
N MET A 138 30.75 -19.42 -2.90
CA MET A 138 29.92 -18.58 -2.03
C MET A 138 30.75 -18.09 -0.84
N VAL A 139 31.58 -18.94 -0.25
CA VAL A 139 32.47 -18.57 0.85
C VAL A 139 33.48 -17.50 0.43
N GLU A 140 34.05 -17.59 -0.77
CA GLU A 140 34.93 -16.56 -1.33
C GLU A 140 34.20 -15.21 -1.54
N GLN A 141 32.95 -15.24 -2.03
CA GLN A 141 32.16 -14.03 -2.22
C GLN A 141 31.79 -13.34 -0.89
N LEU A 142 31.56 -14.12 0.16
CA LEU A 142 31.28 -13.58 1.50
C LEU A 142 32.55 -12.95 2.12
N LYS A 143 33.71 -13.60 1.96
CA LYS A 143 35.00 -13.05 2.43
C LYS A 143 35.41 -11.75 1.71
N ASP A 144 35.12 -11.64 0.42
CA ASP A 144 35.41 -10.42 -0.36
C ASP A 144 34.47 -9.24 0.01
N MET A 145 33.39 -9.47 0.77
CA MET A 145 32.49 -8.43 1.26
C MET A 145 32.89 -7.87 2.64
N GLU A 146 33.77 -8.55 3.38
CA GLU A 146 34.35 -8.11 4.66
C GLU A 146 35.63 -7.23 4.48
N GLU A 147 36.27 -7.22 3.30
CA GLU A 147 37.45 -6.38 2.97
C GLU A 147 37.09 -5.02 2.32
#